data_AF-A0A9R1A031-F1
#
_entry.id   AF-A0A9R1A031-F1
#
_cell.length_a   1.000
_cell.length_b   1.000
_cell.length_c   1.000
_cell.angle_alpha   90.00
_cell.angle_beta   90.00
_cell.angle_gamma   90.00
#
_symmetry.space_group_name_H-M   'P 1'
#
loop_
_entity.id
_entity.type
_entity.pdbx_description
1 polymer ?
#
loop_
_entity_poly.entity_id
_entity_poly.type
_entity_poly.pdbx_seq_one_letter_code
_entity_poly.pdbx_strand_id
1 'polypeptide(L)'
;MKIYYPSSEHSNSIELSHDDTKCLEPESLLSSTIMNFYIMYLQGPMSSISTQRGKYHIFNTYFFKKLEALKSKVDKPSYFLNLRRWWKGIDIFQKPYILFPVHADTHWSLVIICMPAKEDQSGPIILHLDSLKFHNSRLIFSVVER
;
A
#
# COMPACT_ATOMS: atom_id res chain seq x y z
N MET A 1 -17.78 0.67 21.08
CA MET A 1 -16.69 -0.26 21.41
C MET A 1 -15.57 -0.07 20.39
N LYS A 2 -14.30 -0.05 20.84
CA LYS A 2 -13.11 0.10 19.99
C LYS A 2 -12.29 -1.18 20.03
N ILE A 3 -11.75 -1.60 18.89
CA ILE A 3 -10.88 -2.76 18.73
C ILE A 3 -9.54 -2.27 18.19
N TYR A 4 -8.44 -2.85 18.64
CA TYR A 4 -7.11 -2.55 18.13
C TYR A 4 -6.52 -3.81 17.51
N TYR A 5 -6.13 -3.74 16.24
CA TYR A 5 -5.40 -4.81 15.57
C TYR A 5 -3.92 -4.42 15.40
N PRO A 6 -2.94 -5.33 15.54
CA PRO A 6 -3.08 -6.67 16.10
C PRO A 6 -3.34 -6.65 17.62
N SER A 7 -2.87 -5.61 18.32
CA SER A 7 -3.16 -5.33 19.73
C SER A 7 -2.97 -3.84 20.00
N SER A 8 -3.49 -3.33 21.12
CA SER A 8 -3.35 -1.92 21.52
C SER A 8 -1.90 -1.51 21.85
N GLU A 9 -1.05 -2.47 22.18
CA GLU A 9 0.36 -2.25 22.53
C GLU A 9 1.28 -2.20 21.30
N HIS A 10 0.78 -2.59 20.13
CA HIS A 10 1.55 -2.58 18.90
C HIS A 10 1.68 -1.14 18.37
N SER A 11 2.91 -0.71 18.08
CA SER A 11 3.24 0.67 17.69
C SER A 11 2.57 1.15 16.39
N ASN A 12 2.22 0.22 15.50
CA ASN A 12 1.47 0.47 14.27
C ASN A 12 0.05 -0.11 14.31
N SER A 13 -0.56 -0.17 15.50
CA SER A 13 -1.91 -0.69 15.64
C SER A 13 -2.93 0.15 14.89
N ILE A 14 -3.98 -0.53 14.39
CA ILE A 14 -5.12 0.10 13.74
C ILE A 14 -6.29 0.03 14.70
N GLU A 15 -6.77 1.20 15.09
CA GLU A 15 -8.00 1.37 15.84
C GLU A 15 -9.19 1.19 14.90
N LEU A 16 -10.16 0.38 15.33
CA LEU A 16 -11.40 0.08 14.63
C LEU A 16 -12.56 0.39 15.55
N SER A 17 -13.54 1.11 15.03
CA SER A 17 -14.84 1.29 15.66
C SER A 17 -15.92 0.47 14.96
N HIS A 18 -17.08 0.33 15.61
CA HIS A 18 -18.27 -0.23 14.96
C HIS A 18 -18.72 0.62 13.76
N ASP A 19 -18.47 1.92 13.76
CA ASP A 19 -18.83 2.78 12.64
C ASP A 19 -17.93 2.54 11.43
N ASP A 20 -16.65 2.21 11.64
CA ASP A 20 -15.74 1.85 10.54
C ASP A 20 -16.24 0.61 9.78
N THR A 21 -16.89 -0.34 10.47
CA THR A 21 -17.40 -1.57 9.83
C THR A 21 -18.62 -1.34 8.96
N LYS A 22 -19.32 -0.20 9.10
CA LYS A 22 -20.48 0.14 8.24
C LYS A 22 -20.08 0.24 6.77
N CYS A 23 -18.82 0.57 6.47
CA CYS A 23 -18.35 0.64 5.10
C CYS A 23 -18.28 -0.73 4.39
N LEU A 24 -18.48 -1.83 5.12
CA LEU A 24 -18.56 -3.20 4.58
C LEU A 24 -19.99 -3.60 4.20
N GLU A 25 -20.99 -2.77 4.52
CA GLU A 25 -22.37 -3.01 4.10
C GLU A 25 -22.49 -2.94 2.57
N PRO A 26 -23.47 -3.65 1.96
CA PRO A 26 -23.71 -3.57 0.53
C PRO A 26 -23.80 -2.11 0.04
N GLU A 27 -23.29 -1.87 -1.17
CA GLU A 27 -23.32 -0.55 -1.84
C GLU A 27 -22.55 0.57 -1.11
N SER A 28 -21.79 0.24 -0.07
CA SER A 28 -20.91 1.19 0.64
C SER A 28 -19.49 1.22 0.06
N LEU A 29 -18.80 2.35 0.26
CA LEU A 29 -17.42 2.56 -0.17
C LEU A 29 -16.44 2.22 0.95
N LEU A 30 -15.46 1.36 0.66
CA LEU A 30 -14.46 0.95 1.66
C LEU A 30 -13.64 2.14 2.15
N SER A 31 -13.53 2.26 3.48
CA SER A 31 -12.71 3.29 4.13
C SER A 31 -11.22 2.90 4.15
N SER A 32 -10.37 3.92 4.28
CA SER A 32 -8.93 3.67 4.48
C SER A 32 -8.64 2.94 5.79
N THR A 33 -9.45 3.11 6.83
CA THR A 33 -9.31 2.39 8.10
C THR A 33 -9.45 0.87 7.90
N ILE A 34 -10.53 0.44 7.24
CA ILE A 34 -10.79 -0.98 6.96
C ILE A 34 -9.78 -1.56 5.98
N MET A 35 -9.41 -0.82 4.93
CA MET A 35 -8.37 -1.25 3.99
C MET A 35 -7.03 -1.46 4.68
N ASN A 36 -6.59 -0.52 5.53
CA ASN A 36 -5.34 -0.65 6.26
C ASN A 36 -5.38 -1.81 7.27
N PHE A 37 -6.52 -2.04 7.93
CA PHE A 37 -6.71 -3.22 8.78
C PHE A 37 -6.48 -4.51 7.98
N TYR A 38 -7.13 -4.63 6.82
CA TYR A 38 -7.00 -5.82 6.00
C TYR A 38 -5.57 -6.01 5.47
N ILE A 39 -4.89 -4.93 5.07
CA ILE A 39 -3.47 -4.95 4.69
C ILE A 39 -2.60 -5.47 5.84
N MET A 40 -2.84 -4.99 7.06
CA MET A 40 -2.09 -5.45 8.23
C MET A 40 -2.40 -6.90 8.56
N TYR A 41 -3.65 -7.35 8.38
CA TYR A 41 -4.04 -8.75 8.53
C TYR A 41 -3.30 -9.64 7.53
N LEU A 42 -3.23 -9.25 6.26
CA LEU A 42 -2.50 -9.97 5.20
C LEU A 42 -0.98 -10.05 5.46
N GLN A 43 -0.40 -9.08 6.18
CA GLN A 43 1.02 -9.04 6.52
C GLN A 43 1.34 -9.54 7.95
N GLY A 44 0.30 -9.83 8.74
CA GLY A 44 0.37 -10.04 10.19
C GLY A 44 0.96 -11.40 10.63
N PRO A 45 1.12 -11.59 11.96
CA PRO A 45 1.68 -12.81 12.56
C PRO A 45 0.79 -14.05 12.43
N MET A 46 -0.51 -13.89 12.11
CA MET A 46 -1.45 -15.00 11.87
C MET A 46 -1.30 -15.64 10.47
N SER A 47 -0.29 -15.26 9.68
CA SER A 47 0.03 -15.99 8.46
C SER A 47 0.64 -17.35 8.82
N SER A 48 -0.21 -18.33 9.14
CA SER A 48 0.12 -19.76 9.20
C SER A 48 0.69 -20.30 7.88
N ILE A 49 0.71 -19.46 6.84
CA ILE A 49 1.44 -19.64 5.60
C ILE A 49 2.84 -18.99 5.74
N SER A 50 3.73 -19.64 6.49
CA SER A 50 5.12 -19.23 6.71
C SER A 50 5.92 -18.93 5.43
N THR A 51 5.44 -19.38 4.26
CA THR A 51 6.09 -19.21 2.95
C THR A 51 5.82 -17.87 2.26
N GLN A 52 4.88 -17.03 2.74
CA GLN A 52 4.44 -15.82 2.02
C GLN A 52 4.97 -14.50 2.61
N ARG A 53 5.37 -14.49 3.89
CA ARG A 53 5.82 -13.29 4.63
C ARG A 53 7.05 -12.59 4.02
N GLY A 54 7.77 -13.28 3.14
CA GLY A 54 8.92 -12.76 2.39
C GLY A 54 8.60 -12.22 0.99
N LYS A 55 7.44 -12.56 0.41
CA LYS A 55 7.20 -12.40 -1.04
C LYS A 55 6.67 -11.02 -1.42
N TYR A 56 6.04 -10.30 -0.50
CA TYR A 56 5.48 -8.99 -0.80
C TYR A 56 5.63 -7.98 0.32
N HIS A 57 5.51 -6.70 -0.05
CA HIS A 57 5.26 -5.60 0.88
C HIS A 57 4.11 -4.75 0.34
N ILE A 58 3.09 -4.55 1.16
CA ILE A 58 1.93 -3.72 0.86
C ILE A 58 2.03 -2.45 1.71
N PHE A 59 2.15 -1.31 1.04
CA PHE A 59 2.09 -0.02 1.69
C PHE A 59 0.68 0.27 2.21
N ASN A 60 0.59 1.04 3.28
CA ASN A 60 -0.69 1.54 3.74
C ASN A 60 -1.30 2.50 2.69
N THR A 61 -2.60 2.72 2.76
CA THR A 61 -3.38 3.39 1.71
C THR A 61 -3.03 4.86 1.46
N TYR A 62 -2.27 5.49 2.35
CA TYR A 62 -1.92 6.89 2.25
C TYR A 62 -0.59 7.12 1.51
N PHE A 63 0.21 6.06 1.32
CA PHE A 63 1.55 6.18 0.78
C PHE A 63 1.55 6.71 -0.65
N PHE A 64 0.72 6.13 -1.53
CA PHE A 64 0.68 6.52 -2.95
C PHE A 64 0.40 8.02 -3.12
N LYS A 65 -0.54 8.57 -2.36
CA LYS A 65 -0.85 10.01 -2.38
C LYS A 65 0.35 10.88 -1.95
N LYS A 66 1.17 10.40 -1.02
CA LYS A 66 2.42 11.09 -0.64
C LYS A 66 3.47 10.99 -1.75
N LEU A 67 3.58 9.84 -2.40
CA LEU A 67 4.47 9.65 -3.54
C LEU A 67 4.07 10.56 -4.71
N GLU A 68 2.78 10.62 -5.06
CA GLU A 68 2.25 11.51 -6.09
C GLU A 68 2.57 12.98 -5.80
N ALA A 69 2.43 13.40 -4.55
CA ALA A 69 2.71 14.77 -4.13
C ALA A 69 4.17 15.19 -4.33
N LEU A 70 5.11 14.26 -4.53
CA LEU A 70 6.51 14.55 -4.87
C LEU A 70 6.62 15.39 -6.16
N LYS A 71 5.71 15.19 -7.12
CA LYS A 71 5.71 15.90 -8.42
C LYS A 71 5.64 17.42 -8.27
N SER A 72 4.92 17.90 -7.26
CA SER A 72 4.70 19.33 -7.01
C SER A 72 5.66 19.93 -5.98
N LYS A 73 6.63 19.17 -5.47
CA LYS A 73 7.62 19.68 -4.51
C LYS A 73 8.75 20.41 -5.19
N VAL A 74 9.12 21.56 -4.60
CA VAL A 74 10.29 22.36 -4.99
C VAL A 74 11.57 21.58 -4.72
N ASP A 75 11.73 21.08 -3.49
CA ASP A 75 12.84 20.22 -3.10
C ASP A 75 12.39 18.74 -3.07
N LYS A 76 12.51 18.08 -4.23
CA LYS A 76 12.14 16.67 -4.41
C LYS A 76 13.05 15.72 -3.63
N PRO A 77 14.40 15.84 -3.67
CA PRO A 77 15.28 14.95 -2.92
C PRO A 77 14.98 14.93 -1.41
N SER A 78 14.83 16.09 -0.78
CA SER A 78 14.53 16.16 0.66
C SER A 78 13.14 15.60 0.98
N TYR A 79 12.15 15.85 0.12
CA TYR A 79 10.81 15.27 0.31
C TYR A 79 10.83 13.74 0.18
N PHE A 80 11.55 13.19 -0.80
CA PHE A 80 11.69 11.75 -0.97
C PHE A 80 12.40 11.10 0.22
N LEU A 81 13.42 11.73 0.78
CA LEU A 81 14.07 11.27 2.02
C LEU A 81 13.08 11.16 3.19
N ASN A 82 12.12 12.08 3.31
CA ASN A 82 11.07 11.98 4.35
C ASN A 82 10.13 10.79 4.14
N LEU A 83 9.98 10.30 2.90
CA LEU A 83 9.19 9.11 2.62
C LEU A 83 9.87 7.83 3.12
N ARG A 84 11.20 7.82 3.33
CA ARG A 84 11.95 6.65 3.86
C ARG A 84 11.36 6.08 5.15
N ARG A 85 10.72 6.92 5.98
CA ARG A 85 10.09 6.46 7.23
C ARG A 85 9.02 5.39 7.02
N TRP A 86 8.40 5.35 5.84
CA TRP A 86 7.31 4.44 5.50
C TRP A 86 7.76 3.00 5.26
N TRP A 87 9.06 2.80 4.99
CA TRP A 87 9.68 1.49 4.89
C TRP A 87 10.93 1.38 5.78
N LYS A 88 10.94 2.11 6.91
CA LYS A 88 12.05 2.04 7.86
C LYS A 88 12.13 0.64 8.48
N GLY A 89 13.31 0.05 8.46
CA GLY A 89 13.53 -1.29 9.02
C GLY A 89 13.13 -2.44 8.11
N ILE A 90 12.71 -2.16 6.87
CA ILE A 90 12.39 -3.18 5.86
C ILE A 90 13.15 -2.84 4.57
N ASP A 91 13.88 -3.82 4.04
CA ASP A 91 14.42 -3.71 2.69
C ASP A 91 13.35 -4.15 1.67
N ILE A 92 12.61 -3.19 1.15
CA ILE A 92 11.54 -3.42 0.16
C ILE A 92 12.10 -3.87 -1.20
N PHE A 93 13.37 -3.59 -1.50
CA PHE A 93 13.98 -3.94 -2.79
C PHE A 93 14.39 -5.42 -2.86
N GLN A 94 14.41 -6.12 -1.72
CA GLN A 94 14.53 -7.59 -1.68
C GLN A 94 13.17 -8.30 -1.78
N LYS A 95 12.06 -7.56 -1.92
CA LYS A 95 10.72 -8.15 -2.04
C LYS A 95 10.40 -8.39 -3.52
N PRO A 96 9.98 -9.62 -3.89
CA PRO A 96 9.51 -9.90 -5.25
C PRO A 96 8.35 -9.00 -5.69
N TYR A 97 7.48 -8.61 -4.76
CA TYR A 97 6.32 -7.77 -5.05
C TYR A 97 6.23 -6.58 -4.09
N ILE A 98 6.02 -5.39 -4.63
CA ILE A 98 5.72 -4.17 -3.85
C ILE A 98 4.36 -3.65 -4.31
N LEU A 99 3.43 -3.46 -3.38
CA LEU A 99 2.05 -3.12 -3.67
C LEU A 99 1.70 -1.75 -3.11
N PHE A 100 1.05 -0.93 -3.94
CA PHE A 100 0.50 0.37 -3.54
C PHE A 100 -1.01 0.40 -3.79
N PRO A 101 -1.84 0.37 -2.73
CA PRO A 101 -3.23 0.76 -2.85
C PRO A 101 -3.31 2.23 -3.28
N VAL A 102 -4.14 2.51 -4.28
CA VAL A 102 -4.40 3.85 -4.79
C VAL A 102 -5.86 4.19 -4.48
N HIS A 103 -6.07 5.31 -3.79
CA HIS A 103 -7.39 5.85 -3.49
C HIS A 103 -7.51 7.28 -4.01
N ALA A 104 -8.33 7.47 -5.04
CA ALA A 104 -8.71 8.77 -5.55
C ALA A 104 -10.18 8.72 -5.98
N ASP A 105 -10.88 9.86 -5.88
CA ASP A 105 -12.27 10.01 -6.33
C ASP A 105 -13.20 8.86 -5.91
N THR A 106 -13.11 8.45 -4.63
CA THR A 106 -13.88 7.36 -4.01
C THR A 106 -13.65 5.96 -4.58
N HIS A 107 -12.65 5.81 -5.45
CA HIS A 107 -12.33 4.55 -6.12
C HIS A 107 -10.99 3.98 -5.66
N TRP A 108 -10.95 2.65 -5.55
CA TRP A 108 -9.75 1.90 -5.21
C TRP A 108 -9.19 1.19 -6.44
N SER A 109 -7.90 1.36 -6.65
CA SER A 109 -7.12 0.54 -7.59
C SER A 109 -5.82 0.10 -6.93
N LEU A 110 -5.06 -0.75 -7.61
CA LEU A 110 -3.84 -1.32 -7.06
C LEU A 110 -2.70 -1.22 -8.07
N VAL A 111 -1.56 -0.70 -7.62
CA VAL A 111 -0.29 -0.84 -8.34
C VAL A 111 0.51 -1.99 -7.75
N ILE A 112 1.12 -2.80 -8.61
CA ILE A 112 2.05 -3.86 -8.24
C ILE A 112 3.36 -3.63 -8.99
N ILE A 113 4.46 -3.49 -8.27
CA ILE A 113 5.81 -3.60 -8.82
C ILE A 113 6.27 -5.04 -8.63
N CYS A 114 6.56 -5.72 -9.73
CA CYS A 114 7.20 -7.03 -9.76
C CYS A 114 8.71 -6.82 -9.95
N MET A 115 9.48 -7.16 -8.92
CA MET A 115 10.94 -7.09 -8.96
C MET A 115 11.48 -8.35 -9.66
N PRO A 116 12.37 -8.21 -10.67
CA PRO A 116 12.98 -9.35 -11.33
C PRO A 116 13.91 -10.11 -10.36
N ALA A 117 14.24 -11.35 -10.71
CA ALA A 117 15.31 -12.08 -10.03
C ALA A 117 16.65 -11.34 -10.20
N LYS A 118 17.60 -11.53 -9.28
CA LYS A 118 18.87 -10.78 -9.30
C LYS A 118 19.69 -11.00 -10.57
N GLU A 119 19.52 -12.14 -11.24
CA GLU A 119 20.21 -12.45 -12.49
C GLU A 119 19.51 -11.88 -13.75
N ASP A 120 18.31 -11.34 -13.62
CA ASP A 120 17.51 -10.85 -14.74
C ASP A 120 17.67 -9.33 -14.93
N GLN A 121 17.99 -8.92 -16.16
CA GLN A 121 18.24 -7.52 -16.55
C GLN A 121 16.97 -6.81 -17.05
N SER A 122 15.81 -7.47 -17.06
CA SER A 122 14.54 -6.92 -17.58
C SER A 122 13.99 -5.71 -16.83
N GLY A 123 14.51 -5.42 -15.62
CA GLY A 123 14.02 -4.34 -14.76
C GLY A 123 12.65 -4.65 -14.13
N PRO A 124 12.15 -3.79 -13.23
CA PRO A 124 10.85 -4.00 -12.60
C PRO A 124 9.70 -3.88 -13.59
N ILE A 125 8.73 -4.79 -13.50
CA ILE A 125 7.47 -4.71 -14.23
C ILE A 125 6.43 -4.02 -13.35
N ILE A 126 5.76 -3.00 -13.87
CA ILE A 126 4.71 -2.27 -13.14
C ILE A 126 3.34 -2.65 -13.72
N LEU A 127 2.46 -3.13 -12.85
CA LEU A 127 1.08 -3.47 -13.18
C LEU A 127 0.13 -2.51 -12.48
N HIS A 128 -0.93 -2.08 -13.18
CA HIS A 128 -2.03 -1.31 -12.60
C HIS A 128 -3.34 -2.09 -12.76
N LEU A 129 -3.94 -2.48 -11.64
CA LEU A 129 -5.19 -3.22 -11.56
C LEU A 129 -6.31 -2.28 -11.14
N ASP A 130 -7.28 -2.10 -12.03
CA ASP A 130 -8.42 -1.23 -11.81
C ASP A 130 -9.68 -1.92 -12.33
N SER A 131 -10.58 -2.28 -11.40
CA SER A 131 -11.82 -3.01 -11.70
C SER A 131 -12.81 -2.19 -12.52
N LEU A 132 -12.79 -0.85 -12.40
CA LEU A 132 -13.70 0.06 -13.10
C LEU A 132 -13.00 0.84 -14.22
N LYS A 133 -11.68 0.71 -14.36
CA LYS A 133 -10.82 1.50 -15.26
C LYS A 133 -11.00 3.01 -15.08
N PHE A 134 -11.27 3.43 -13.84
CA PHE A 134 -11.58 4.81 -13.52
C PHE A 134 -10.30 5.66 -13.36
N HIS A 135 -9.23 5.08 -12.83
CA HIS A 135 -7.93 5.75 -12.76
C HIS A 135 -7.17 5.65 -14.08
N ASN A 136 -6.56 6.77 -14.49
CA ASN A 136 -5.73 6.81 -15.69
C ASN A 136 -4.37 6.12 -15.44
N SER A 137 -4.18 4.91 -16.01
CA SER A 137 -2.95 4.13 -15.86
C SER A 137 -1.68 4.90 -16.24
N ARG A 138 -1.71 5.79 -17.25
CA ARG A 138 -0.53 6.58 -17.65
C ARG A 138 -0.11 7.55 -16.56
N LEU A 139 -1.08 8.19 -15.89
CA LEU A 139 -0.80 9.07 -14.76
C LEU A 139 -0.25 8.27 -13.58
N ILE A 140 -0.83 7.11 -13.29
CA ILE A 140 -0.35 6.21 -12.24
C ILE A 140 1.10 5.77 -12.49
N PHE A 141 1.43 5.29 -13.68
CA PHE A 141 2.80 4.88 -14.02
C PHE A 141 3.80 6.03 -13.90
N SER A 142 3.43 7.23 -14.35
CA SER A 142 4.31 8.41 -14.21
C SER A 142 4.58 8.84 -12.76
N VAL A 143 3.82 8.34 -11.78
CA VAL A 143 4.11 8.52 -10.34
C VAL A 143 5.16 7.53 -9.86
N VAL A 144 5.13 6.30 -10.37
CA VAL A 144 5.86 5.14 -9.83
C VAL A 144 7.17 4.85 -10.57
N GLU A 145 7.28 5.18 -11.86
CA GLU A 145 8.47 4.96 -12.70
C GLU A 145 9.68 5.88 -12.39
N ARG A 146 9.63 6.65 -11.30
CA ARG A 146 10.66 7.64 -10.92
C ARG A 146 11.44 7.22 -9.69
#